data_AF-A0A3B1A865-F1
#
_entry.id   AF-A0A3B1A865-F1
#
_cell.length_a   1.000
_cell.length_b   1.000
_cell.length_c   1.000
_cell.angle_alpha   90.00
_cell.angle_beta   90.00
_cell.angle_gamma   90.00
#
_symmetry.space_group_name_H-M   'P 1'
#
loop_
_entity.id
_entity.type
_entity.pdbx_description
1 polymer ?
#
loop_
_entity_poly.entity_id
_entity_poly.type
_entity_poly.pdbx_seq_one_letter_code
_entity_poly.pdbx_strand_id
1 'polypeptide(L)'
;EVKRQLKHYNLPMVIALGYRVRSAQGTRFRQWATGLLDEYLVKGFAMDDERLKDPAKNWGIDYFDDLLARIRDIRSSEKRFYQKIRDIYALAVDYDPKAAETRQFFKVVQNKLHWSVSGLTAAELIAQRVDSKKDNMGLTSWQGDRVRKADVGIAKNYLDDTELEQLNRLVVMYLDYAESQAERRRTLFMRDWREKLDAFLQFNEREILQGSGKVKIAVAKQLAEQEYEKFSQQRLADEAIKADSEDLGQLTKLSDEIEKNKKQ
;
A
#
# COMPACT_ATOMS: atom_id res chain seq x y z
N GLU A 1 -38.42 24.42 29.73
CA GLU A 1 -37.57 23.76 28.71
C GLU A 1 -38.31 23.71 27.39
N VAL A 2 -37.72 24.15 26.28
CA VAL A 2 -38.38 24.10 24.95
C VAL A 2 -37.74 22.99 24.12
N LYS A 3 -38.47 21.90 23.89
CA LYS A 3 -38.08 20.82 22.96
C LYS A 3 -38.63 21.14 21.57
N ARG A 4 -37.76 21.23 20.56
CA ARG A 4 -38.14 21.38 19.15
C ARG A 4 -37.74 20.13 18.37
N GLN A 5 -38.63 19.63 17.53
CA GLN A 5 -38.29 18.60 16.55
C GLN A 5 -37.61 19.25 15.35
N LEU A 6 -36.33 18.94 15.15
CA LEU A 6 -35.56 19.37 13.97
C LEU A 6 -35.73 18.33 12.86
N LYS A 7 -36.01 18.81 11.64
CA LYS A 7 -36.00 17.95 10.45
C LYS A 7 -34.56 17.63 10.08
N HIS A 8 -34.22 16.35 10.00
CA HIS A 8 -32.93 15.88 9.50
C HIS A 8 -33.04 15.61 8.00
N TYR A 9 -32.10 16.14 7.22
CA TYR A 9 -32.02 15.90 5.77
C TYR A 9 -30.79 15.04 5.50
N ASN A 10 -30.92 14.09 4.57
CA ASN A 10 -29.78 13.26 4.18
C ASN A 10 -28.78 14.07 3.34
N LEU A 11 -27.51 13.66 3.39
CA LEU A 11 -26.42 14.34 2.70
C LEU A 11 -26.66 14.53 1.19
N PRO A 12 -27.18 13.54 0.43
CA PRO A 12 -27.45 13.71 -1.00
C PRO A 12 -28.44 14.85 -1.29
N MET A 13 -29.49 15.00 -0.48
CA MET A 13 -30.46 16.09 -0.64
C MET A 13 -29.82 17.46 -0.36
N VAL A 14 -28.98 17.55 0.67
CA VAL A 14 -28.26 18.79 1.02
C VAL A 14 -27.31 19.19 -0.12
N ILE A 15 -26.54 18.25 -0.66
CA ILE A 15 -25.64 18.49 -1.80
C ILE A 15 -26.44 18.95 -3.03
N ALA A 16 -27.51 18.22 -3.38
CA ALA A 16 -28.34 18.55 -4.55
C ALA A 16 -28.94 19.95 -4.47
N LEU A 17 -29.47 20.34 -3.31
CA LEU A 17 -30.02 21.68 -3.09
C LEU A 17 -28.92 22.75 -3.07
N GLY A 18 -27.78 22.47 -2.44
CA GLY A 18 -26.65 23.39 -2.34
C GLY A 18 -26.10 23.84 -3.70
N TYR A 19 -26.14 22.98 -4.71
CA TYR A 19 -25.74 23.33 -6.08
C TYR A 19 -26.85 23.93 -6.94
N ARG A 20 -28.13 23.63 -6.64
CA ARG A 20 -29.26 24.00 -7.51
C ARG A 20 -29.95 25.31 -7.12
N VAL A 21 -29.92 25.68 -5.84
CA VAL A 21 -30.65 26.84 -5.32
C VAL A 21 -29.79 28.11 -5.34
N ARG A 22 -30.33 29.19 -5.92
CA ARG A 22 -29.71 30.52 -5.94
C ARG A 22 -30.03 31.31 -4.66
N SER A 23 -29.55 30.81 -3.52
CA SER A 23 -29.68 31.49 -2.21
C SER A 23 -28.31 31.92 -1.65
N ALA A 24 -28.31 32.78 -0.63
CA ALA A 24 -27.09 33.14 0.09
C ALA A 24 -26.41 31.90 0.70
N GLN A 25 -27.19 30.99 1.28
CA GLN A 25 -26.71 29.72 1.83
C GLN A 25 -26.15 28.79 0.74
N GLY A 26 -26.82 28.68 -0.42
CA GLY A 26 -26.31 27.90 -1.55
C GLY A 26 -25.02 28.49 -2.13
N THR A 27 -24.85 29.82 -2.07
CA THR A 27 -23.60 30.48 -2.47
C THR A 27 -22.46 30.17 -1.49
N ARG A 28 -22.70 30.25 -0.18
CA ARG A 28 -21.71 29.86 0.85
C ARG A 28 -21.32 28.39 0.74
N PHE A 29 -22.28 27.50 0.51
CA PHE A 29 -22.02 26.08 0.30
C PHE A 29 -21.11 25.84 -0.91
N ARG A 30 -21.38 26.50 -2.04
CA ARG A 30 -20.53 26.36 -3.24
C ARG A 30 -19.13 26.93 -3.04
N GLN A 31 -18.98 28.05 -2.34
CA GLN A 31 -17.66 28.59 -1.99
C GLN A 31 -16.87 27.60 -1.14
N TRP A 32 -17.49 27.05 -0.10
CA TRP A 32 -16.88 26.01 0.74
C TRP A 32 -16.51 24.76 -0.06
N ALA A 33 -17.43 24.23 -0.87
CA ALA A 33 -17.19 23.03 -1.66
C ALA A 33 -16.10 23.23 -2.71
N THR A 34 -16.04 24.41 -3.34
CA THR A 34 -14.97 24.75 -4.30
C THR A 34 -13.62 24.78 -3.60
N GLY A 35 -13.52 25.40 -2.42
CA GLY A 35 -12.27 25.39 -1.64
C GLY A 35 -11.81 23.98 -1.27
N LEU A 36 -12.73 23.09 -0.89
CA LEU A 36 -12.42 21.69 -0.58
C LEU A 36 -11.92 20.92 -1.82
N LEU A 37 -12.54 21.16 -2.97
CA LEU A 37 -12.14 20.54 -4.25
C LEU A 37 -10.78 21.07 -4.72
N ASP A 38 -10.53 22.38 -4.61
CA ASP A 38 -9.26 23.00 -4.97
C ASP A 38 -8.12 22.42 -4.11
N GLU A 39 -8.34 22.29 -2.80
CA GLU A 39 -7.38 21.65 -1.90
C GLU A 39 -7.09 20.21 -2.33
N TYR A 40 -8.14 19.42 -2.62
CA TYR A 40 -7.99 18.04 -3.05
C TYR A 40 -7.25 17.93 -4.39
N LEU A 41 -7.53 18.79 -5.36
CA LEU A 41 -6.88 18.79 -6.67
C LEU A 41 -5.40 19.15 -6.59
N VAL A 42 -5.02 20.06 -5.69
CA VAL A 42 -3.62 20.49 -5.53
C VAL A 42 -2.82 19.52 -4.65
N LYS A 43 -3.37 19.12 -3.49
CA LYS A 43 -2.64 18.32 -2.49
C LYS A 43 -2.87 16.81 -2.64
N GLY A 44 -3.96 16.39 -3.28
CA GLY A 44 -4.41 14.99 -3.35
C GLY A 44 -5.23 14.51 -2.14
N PHE A 45 -5.52 15.38 -1.17
CA PHE A 45 -6.34 15.07 0.01
C PHE A 45 -7.04 16.33 0.53
N ALA A 46 -8.13 16.15 1.29
CA ALA A 46 -8.80 17.20 2.04
C ALA A 46 -9.20 16.63 3.41
N MET A 47 -9.08 17.42 4.48
CA MET A 47 -9.23 16.94 5.85
C MET A 47 -9.83 18.01 6.77
N ASP A 48 -10.63 17.59 7.72
CA ASP A 48 -11.19 18.45 8.78
C ASP A 48 -10.44 18.19 10.09
N ASP A 49 -9.32 18.90 10.29
CA ASP A 49 -8.42 18.74 11.43
C ASP A 49 -9.14 18.93 12.78
N GLU A 50 -10.00 19.93 12.89
CA GLU A 50 -10.69 20.25 14.14
C GLU A 50 -11.68 19.13 14.52
N ARG A 51 -12.36 18.54 13.54
CA ARG A 51 -13.22 17.38 13.76
C ARG A 51 -12.43 16.14 14.17
N LEU A 52 -11.23 15.92 13.62
CA LEU A 52 -10.39 14.79 13.98
C LEU A 52 -9.73 14.93 15.36
N LYS A 53 -9.50 16.15 15.84
CA LYS A 53 -8.97 16.42 17.19
C LYS A 53 -10.00 16.25 18.31
N ASP A 54 -11.29 16.45 18.02
CA ASP A 54 -12.37 16.40 19.01
C ASP A 54 -13.51 15.45 18.57
N PRO A 55 -13.30 14.12 18.66
CA PRO A 55 -14.30 13.14 18.25
C PRO A 55 -15.58 13.18 19.11
N ALA A 56 -15.50 13.68 20.34
CA ALA A 56 -16.63 13.74 21.28
C ALA A 56 -17.68 14.81 20.92
N LYS A 57 -17.30 15.86 20.18
CA LYS A 57 -18.25 16.91 19.76
C LYS A 57 -19.18 16.52 18.61
N ASN A 58 -18.88 15.45 17.86
CA ASN A 58 -19.56 15.16 16.60
C ASN A 58 -20.11 13.72 16.55
N TRP A 59 -21.14 13.52 15.72
CA TRP A 59 -22.04 12.37 15.65
C TRP A 59 -21.40 10.96 15.51
N GLY A 60 -20.75 10.48 16.56
CA GLY A 60 -20.67 9.06 16.97
C GLY A 60 -19.78 8.11 16.15
N ILE A 61 -19.23 8.53 15.02
CA ILE A 61 -18.32 7.68 14.22
C ILE A 61 -16.99 8.41 14.09
N ASP A 62 -15.98 7.83 14.75
CA ASP A 62 -14.59 8.25 14.68
C ASP A 62 -13.92 7.58 13.48
N TYR A 63 -13.57 8.38 12.46
CA TYR A 63 -12.86 7.92 11.26
C TYR A 63 -11.34 8.11 11.37
N PHE A 64 -10.84 8.51 12.54
CA PHE A 64 -9.41 8.73 12.76
C PHE A 64 -8.60 7.44 12.54
N ASP A 65 -9.09 6.31 13.04
CA ASP A 65 -8.44 5.00 12.84
C ASP A 65 -8.43 4.59 11.35
N ASP A 66 -9.52 4.82 10.62
CA ASP A 66 -9.59 4.58 9.17
C ASP A 66 -8.60 5.46 8.39
N LEU A 67 -8.46 6.73 8.80
CA LEU A 67 -7.49 7.65 8.22
C LEU A 67 -6.05 7.16 8.48
N LEU A 68 -5.74 6.75 9.71
CA LEU A 68 -4.43 6.19 10.05
C LEU A 68 -4.14 4.91 9.26
N ALA A 69 -5.13 4.04 9.08
CA ALA A 69 -4.99 2.83 8.26
C ALA A 69 -4.68 3.18 6.79
N ARG A 70 -5.39 4.14 6.20
CA ARG A 70 -5.12 4.63 4.82
C ARG A 70 -3.73 5.25 4.70
N ILE A 71 -3.31 6.07 5.66
CA ILE A 71 -1.95 6.65 5.68
C ILE A 71 -0.91 5.54 5.77
N ARG A 72 -1.14 4.52 6.61
CA ARG A 72 -0.25 3.36 6.74
C ARG A 72 -0.15 2.60 5.43
N ASP A 73 -1.25 2.37 4.74
CA ASP A 73 -1.27 1.71 3.43
C ASP A 73 -0.52 2.53 2.36
N ILE A 74 -0.76 3.84 2.28
CA ILE A 74 -0.03 4.75 1.38
C ILE A 74 1.48 4.71 1.66
N ARG A 75 1.87 4.71 2.95
CA ARG A 75 3.27 4.57 3.38
C ARG A 75 3.83 3.18 3.07
N SER A 76 2.99 2.15 3.05
CA SER A 76 3.39 0.78 2.70
C SER A 76 3.84 0.69 1.24
N SER A 77 3.42 1.60 0.36
CA SER A 77 3.94 1.66 -1.01
C SER A 77 5.47 1.64 -0.98
N GLU A 78 6.07 0.56 -1.48
CA GLU A 78 7.51 0.31 -1.37
C GLU A 78 8.33 1.48 -1.95
N LYS A 79 7.79 2.14 -2.98
CA LYS A 79 8.37 3.36 -3.54
C LYS A 79 8.39 4.51 -2.55
N ARG A 80 7.28 4.81 -1.85
CA ARG A 80 7.21 5.89 -0.85
C ARG A 80 8.06 5.58 0.38
N PHE A 81 8.03 4.31 0.80
CA PHE A 81 8.85 3.77 1.86
C PHE A 81 10.35 4.00 1.62
N TYR A 82 10.89 3.53 0.49
CA TYR A 82 12.32 3.70 0.20
C TYR A 82 12.66 5.14 -0.16
N GLN A 83 11.72 5.92 -0.70
CA GLN A 83 11.92 7.36 -0.86
C GLN A 83 12.19 8.03 0.48
N LYS A 84 11.36 7.79 1.51
CA LYS A 84 11.54 8.41 2.83
C LYS A 84 12.84 7.98 3.51
N ILE A 85 13.15 6.69 3.46
CA ILE A 85 14.44 6.17 3.95
C ILE A 85 15.60 6.86 3.22
N ARG A 86 15.52 6.99 1.89
CA ARG A 86 16.53 7.68 1.09
C ARG A 86 16.62 9.17 1.43
N ASP A 87 15.51 9.85 1.68
CA ASP A 87 15.49 11.27 2.01
C ASP A 87 16.21 11.55 3.34
N ILE A 88 16.09 10.65 4.33
CA ILE A 88 16.87 10.70 5.58
C ILE A 88 18.36 10.51 5.31
N TYR A 89 18.72 9.47 4.55
CA TYR A 89 20.12 9.17 4.30
C TYR A 89 20.80 10.17 3.38
N ALA A 90 20.04 10.89 2.55
CA ALA A 90 20.52 12.02 1.78
C ALA A 90 20.99 13.19 2.66
N LEU A 91 20.68 13.18 3.96
CA LEU A 91 21.21 14.14 4.94
C LEU A 91 22.63 13.78 5.40
N ALA A 92 23.13 12.58 5.07
CA ALA A 92 24.50 12.20 5.39
C ALA A 92 25.50 12.97 4.53
N VAL A 93 26.61 13.38 5.13
CA VAL A 93 27.62 14.23 4.47
C VAL A 93 28.30 13.51 3.29
N ASP A 94 28.45 12.19 3.40
CA ASP A 94 29.08 11.31 2.41
C ASP A 94 28.06 10.62 1.48
N TYR A 95 26.80 11.06 1.47
CA TYR A 95 25.80 10.49 0.57
C TYR A 95 26.05 10.89 -0.89
N ASP A 96 26.29 9.90 -1.73
CA ASP A 96 26.24 10.03 -3.19
C ASP A 96 25.27 8.99 -3.77
N PRO A 97 24.18 9.40 -4.47
CA PRO A 97 23.24 8.46 -5.08
C PRO A 97 23.86 7.55 -6.16
N LYS A 98 25.00 7.95 -6.74
CA LYS A 98 25.71 7.19 -7.78
C LYS A 98 26.81 6.29 -7.22
N ALA A 99 27.21 6.46 -5.97
CA ALA A 99 28.22 5.64 -5.32
C ALA A 99 27.79 4.18 -5.17
N ALA A 100 28.76 3.27 -5.26
CA ALA A 100 28.51 1.83 -5.11
C ALA A 100 28.16 1.50 -3.64
N GLU A 101 28.79 2.21 -2.72
CA GLU A 101 28.63 2.16 -1.28
C GLU A 101 27.18 2.47 -0.89
N THR A 102 26.59 3.52 -1.44
CA THR A 102 25.18 3.90 -1.25
C THR A 102 24.23 2.80 -1.71
N ARG A 103 24.47 2.22 -2.90
CA ARG A 103 23.66 1.10 -3.41
C ARG A 103 23.76 -0.12 -2.50
N GLN A 104 24.96 -0.43 -2.02
CA GLN A 104 25.19 -1.55 -1.11
C GLN A 104 24.51 -1.31 0.25
N PHE A 105 24.58 -0.08 0.76
CA PHE A 105 23.92 0.32 1.98
C PHE A 105 22.40 0.11 1.91
N PHE A 106 21.72 0.59 0.86
CA PHE A 106 20.28 0.38 0.72
C PHE A 106 19.90 -1.10 0.62
N LYS A 107 20.72 -1.93 -0.03
CA LYS A 107 20.51 -3.39 -0.05
C LYS A 107 20.59 -4.00 1.35
N VAL A 108 21.57 -3.57 2.16
CA VAL A 108 21.72 -4.03 3.55
C VAL A 108 20.52 -3.60 4.38
N VAL A 109 20.09 -2.33 4.28
CA VAL A 109 18.92 -1.81 4.98
C VAL A 109 17.65 -2.59 4.60
N GLN A 110 17.39 -2.79 3.31
CA GLN A 110 16.26 -3.57 2.81
C GLN A 110 16.24 -4.98 3.39
N ASN A 111 17.38 -5.69 3.36
CA ASN A 111 17.46 -7.05 3.88
C ASN A 111 17.29 -7.11 5.40
N LYS A 112 17.81 -6.13 6.16
CA LYS A 112 17.60 -6.07 7.61
C LYS A 112 16.14 -5.83 7.97
N LEU A 113 15.45 -4.96 7.24
CA LEU A 113 14.03 -4.70 7.47
C LEU A 113 13.17 -5.93 7.17
N HIS A 114 13.39 -6.61 6.04
CA HIS A 114 12.67 -7.86 5.74
C HIS A 114 12.98 -8.96 6.75
N TRP A 115 14.24 -9.08 7.17
CA TRP A 115 14.64 -10.06 8.18
C TRP A 115 13.95 -9.80 9.53
N SER A 116 13.88 -8.55 9.97
CA SER A 116 13.31 -8.19 11.28
C SER A 116 11.83 -8.53 11.45
N VAL A 117 11.13 -8.82 10.35
CA VAL A 117 9.70 -9.18 10.35
C VAL A 117 9.44 -10.61 9.91
N SER A 118 10.22 -11.15 8.98
CA SER A 118 9.97 -12.47 8.36
C SER A 118 11.04 -13.53 8.68
N GLY A 119 12.17 -13.14 9.29
CA GLY A 119 13.34 -14.00 9.47
C GLY A 119 14.04 -14.39 8.15
N LEU A 120 13.70 -13.73 7.04
CA LEU A 120 14.22 -14.01 5.71
C LEU A 120 14.75 -12.72 5.06
N THR A 121 15.82 -12.83 4.28
CA THR A 121 16.22 -11.73 3.38
C THR A 121 15.22 -11.57 2.24
N ALA A 122 15.22 -10.42 1.55
CA ALA A 122 14.31 -10.18 0.43
C ALA A 122 14.42 -11.27 -0.66
N ALA A 123 15.63 -11.78 -0.92
CA ALA A 123 15.86 -12.84 -1.90
C ALA A 123 15.34 -14.21 -1.42
N GLU A 124 15.55 -14.55 -0.14
CA GLU A 124 15.04 -15.79 0.46
C GLU A 124 13.52 -15.79 0.53
N LEU A 125 12.92 -14.65 0.89
CA LEU A 125 11.47 -14.49 0.96
C LEU A 125 10.81 -14.79 -0.40
N ILE A 126 11.31 -14.18 -1.48
CA ILE A 126 10.84 -14.45 -2.85
C ILE A 126 11.04 -15.93 -3.18
N ALA A 127 12.27 -16.44 -3.02
CA ALA A 127 12.61 -17.79 -3.44
C ALA A 127 11.84 -18.90 -2.69
N GLN A 128 11.49 -18.65 -1.43
CA GLN A 128 10.77 -19.61 -0.60
C GLN A 128 9.25 -19.56 -0.80
N ARG A 129 8.68 -18.38 -1.11
CA ARG A 129 7.23 -18.19 -1.14
C ARG A 129 6.63 -18.25 -2.55
N VAL A 130 7.42 -17.98 -3.59
CA VAL A 130 6.93 -18.02 -4.97
C VAL A 130 6.57 -19.45 -5.39
N ASP A 131 5.34 -19.62 -5.87
CA ASP A 131 4.83 -20.93 -6.30
C ASP A 131 3.68 -20.74 -7.29
N SER A 132 3.85 -21.14 -8.55
CA SER A 132 2.83 -20.97 -9.59
C SER A 132 1.53 -21.74 -9.31
N LYS A 133 1.54 -22.72 -8.40
CA LYS A 133 0.36 -23.52 -8.05
C LYS A 133 -0.51 -22.88 -6.97
N LYS A 134 0.00 -21.86 -6.28
CA LYS A 134 -0.78 -21.11 -5.29
C LYS A 134 -1.58 -20.02 -5.98
N ASP A 135 -2.67 -19.63 -5.34
CA ASP A 135 -3.43 -18.44 -5.74
C ASP A 135 -2.49 -17.23 -5.82
N ASN A 136 -2.56 -16.51 -6.93
CA ASN A 136 -1.74 -15.33 -7.20
C ASN A 136 -0.24 -15.56 -6.98
N MET A 137 0.24 -16.79 -7.19
CA MET A 137 1.63 -17.21 -6.99
C MET A 137 2.17 -17.08 -5.55
N GLY A 138 1.30 -16.99 -4.56
CA GLY A 138 1.67 -16.74 -3.16
C GLY A 138 1.93 -15.26 -2.84
N LEU A 139 1.61 -14.33 -3.75
CA LEU A 139 1.58 -12.91 -3.43
C LEU A 139 0.34 -12.60 -2.57
N THR A 140 0.51 -11.67 -1.62
CA THR A 140 -0.55 -11.14 -0.75
C THR A 140 -0.94 -9.72 -1.14
N SER A 141 -0.05 -9.00 -1.83
CA SER A 141 -0.30 -7.64 -2.35
C SER A 141 0.37 -7.44 -3.71
N TRP A 142 -0.28 -6.70 -4.62
CA TRP A 142 0.25 -6.33 -5.94
C TRP A 142 -0.45 -5.08 -6.48
N GLN A 143 0.10 -4.48 -7.55
CA GLN A 143 -0.49 -3.27 -8.12
C GLN A 143 -1.50 -3.59 -9.25
N GLY A 144 -2.75 -3.18 -9.03
CA GLY A 144 -3.84 -3.31 -10.00
C GLY A 144 -4.60 -4.63 -9.85
N ASP A 145 -5.44 -4.95 -10.84
CA ASP A 145 -6.44 -6.02 -10.68
C ASP A 145 -5.88 -7.44 -10.80
N ARG A 146 -4.66 -7.59 -11.34
CA ARG A 146 -4.04 -8.89 -11.63
C ARG A 146 -2.53 -8.83 -11.42
N VAL A 147 -1.95 -9.96 -11.00
CA VAL A 147 -0.50 -10.12 -10.85
C VAL A 147 0.23 -9.95 -12.19
N ARG A 148 1.24 -9.07 -12.19
CA ARG A 148 2.11 -8.79 -13.33
C ARG A 148 3.51 -9.33 -13.07
N LYS A 149 4.29 -9.53 -14.14
CA LYS A 149 5.69 -9.96 -14.05
C LYS A 149 6.55 -9.03 -13.18
N ALA A 150 6.23 -7.74 -13.15
CA ALA A 150 6.93 -6.78 -12.28
C ALA A 150 6.67 -7.00 -10.79
N ASP A 151 5.51 -7.55 -10.41
CA ASP A 151 5.12 -7.74 -9.01
C ASP A 151 5.85 -8.91 -8.35
N VAL A 152 6.19 -9.96 -9.11
CA VAL A 152 6.82 -11.19 -8.59
C VAL A 152 8.27 -10.98 -8.14
N GLY A 153 8.91 -9.91 -8.60
CA GLY A 153 10.28 -9.56 -8.21
C GLY A 153 10.37 -8.74 -6.92
N ILE A 154 9.23 -8.44 -6.29
CA ILE A 154 9.11 -7.55 -5.15
C ILE A 154 8.89 -8.39 -3.89
N ALA A 155 9.85 -8.36 -2.97
CA ALA A 155 9.82 -9.20 -1.76
C ALA A 155 8.67 -8.85 -0.82
N LYS A 156 8.34 -7.55 -0.67
CA LYS A 156 7.22 -7.07 0.15
C LYS A 156 5.90 -7.74 -0.23
N ASN A 157 5.68 -8.01 -1.52
CA ASN A 157 4.45 -8.59 -2.03
C ASN A 157 4.20 -10.03 -1.54
N TYR A 158 5.20 -10.68 -0.95
CA TYR A 158 5.11 -12.02 -0.39
C TYR A 158 4.97 -12.03 1.14
N LEU A 159 5.00 -10.88 1.82
CA LEU A 159 4.79 -10.79 3.26
C LEU A 159 3.33 -11.06 3.60
N ASP A 160 3.06 -11.83 4.65
CA ASP A 160 1.69 -11.98 5.13
C ASP A 160 1.19 -10.69 5.80
N ASP A 161 -0.11 -10.63 6.09
CA ASP A 161 -0.74 -9.43 6.67
C ASP A 161 -0.10 -9.00 8.00
N THR A 162 0.34 -9.96 8.80
CA THR A 162 0.97 -9.69 10.10
C THR A 162 2.38 -9.14 9.91
N GLU A 163 3.19 -9.78 9.07
CA GLU A 163 4.54 -9.33 8.74
C GLU A 163 4.54 -7.96 8.06
N LEU A 164 3.58 -7.72 7.15
CA LEU A 164 3.41 -6.46 6.47
C LEU A 164 3.01 -5.35 7.45
N GLU A 165 2.09 -5.62 8.37
CA GLU A 165 1.74 -4.68 9.43
C GLU A 165 2.94 -4.35 10.33
N GLN A 166 3.70 -5.37 10.75
CA GLN A 166 4.89 -5.19 11.56
C GLN A 166 5.95 -4.36 10.83
N LEU A 167 6.18 -4.63 9.54
CA LEU A 167 7.12 -3.87 8.71
C LEU A 167 6.72 -2.41 8.61
N ASN A 168 5.43 -2.16 8.36
CA ASN A 168 4.89 -0.80 8.27
C ASN A 168 5.07 -0.04 9.60
N ARG A 169 4.77 -0.68 10.74
CA ARG A 169 4.95 -0.08 12.07
C ARG A 169 6.43 0.22 12.36
N LEU A 170 7.30 -0.74 12.13
CA LEU A 170 8.74 -0.62 12.38
C LEU A 170 9.35 0.53 11.59
N VAL A 171 8.94 0.70 10.33
CA VAL A 171 9.48 1.77 9.49
C VAL A 171 8.95 3.13 9.87
N VAL A 172 7.68 3.27 10.23
CA VAL A 172 7.18 4.55 10.77
C VAL A 172 8.01 4.96 11.98
N MET A 173 8.22 4.04 12.94
CA MET A 173 9.03 4.30 14.12
C MET A 173 10.49 4.65 13.76
N TYR A 174 11.08 3.98 12.77
CA TYR A 174 12.44 4.29 12.33
C TYR A 174 12.55 5.67 11.66
N LEU A 175 11.56 6.05 10.84
CA LEU A 175 11.52 7.37 10.19
C LEU A 175 11.45 8.48 11.25
N ASP A 176 10.56 8.36 12.23
CA ASP A 176 10.41 9.35 13.30
C ASP A 176 11.70 9.43 14.15
N TYR A 177 12.30 8.27 14.46
CA TYR A 177 13.59 8.22 15.15
C TYR A 177 14.69 8.93 14.36
N ALA A 178 14.79 8.64 13.07
CA ALA A 178 15.81 9.20 12.19
C ALA A 178 15.62 10.71 11.97
N GLU A 179 14.39 11.18 11.79
CA GLU A 179 14.07 12.61 11.72
C GLU A 179 14.52 13.33 12.99
N SER A 180 14.23 12.78 14.18
CA SER A 180 14.74 13.32 15.44
C SER A 180 16.27 13.33 15.52
N GLN A 181 16.96 12.35 14.93
CA GLN A 181 18.43 12.36 14.88
C GLN A 181 18.95 13.47 13.95
N ALA A 182 18.29 13.68 12.82
CA ALA A 182 18.65 14.72 11.86
C ALA A 182 18.42 16.13 12.41
N GLU A 183 17.29 16.36 13.11
CA GLU A 183 16.95 17.65 13.73
C GLU A 183 17.98 18.13 14.75
N ARG A 184 18.71 17.20 15.40
CA ARG A 184 19.76 17.52 16.38
C ARG A 184 21.01 18.14 15.76
N ARG A 185 21.02 18.41 14.44
CA ARG A 185 22.08 19.10 13.69
C ARG A 185 23.48 18.54 13.90
N ARG A 186 23.58 17.23 14.13
CA ARG A 186 24.86 16.53 14.17
C ARG A 186 25.22 16.11 12.75
N THR A 187 26.47 16.29 12.36
CA THR A 187 27.00 15.73 11.13
C THR A 187 26.93 14.21 11.21
N LEU A 188 26.20 13.58 10.29
CA LEU A 188 26.06 12.13 10.21
C LEU A 188 26.68 11.66 8.89
N PHE A 189 27.31 10.50 8.96
CA PHE A 189 27.80 9.75 7.81
C PHE A 189 26.90 8.54 7.56
N MET A 190 26.97 7.96 6.36
CA MET A 190 26.22 6.75 5.99
C MET A 190 26.51 5.57 6.93
N ARG A 191 27.74 5.47 7.46
CA ARG A 191 28.10 4.46 8.47
C ARG A 191 27.34 4.67 9.79
N ASP A 192 27.17 5.91 10.24
CA ASP A 192 26.53 6.23 11.52
C ASP A 192 25.05 5.85 11.44
N TRP A 193 24.45 6.06 10.27
CA TRP A 193 23.10 5.64 9.95
C TRP A 193 22.91 4.12 9.99
N ARG A 194 23.91 3.35 9.54
CA ARG A 194 23.89 1.89 9.64
C ARG A 194 23.89 1.44 11.10
N GLU A 195 24.77 2.02 11.91
CA GLU A 195 24.87 1.71 13.35
C GLU A 195 23.60 2.09 14.10
N LYS A 196 23.01 3.24 13.75
CA LYS A 196 21.72 3.69 14.29
C LYS A 196 20.56 2.77 13.94
N LEU A 197 20.51 2.25 12.70
CA LEU A 197 19.52 1.25 12.32
C LEU A 197 19.67 -0.02 13.15
N ASP A 198 20.90 -0.49 13.35
CA ASP A 198 21.16 -1.70 14.13
C ASP A 198 20.76 -1.52 15.59
N ALA A 199 21.16 -0.40 16.21
CA ALA A 199 20.74 -0.05 17.56
C ALA A 199 19.23 0.09 17.68
N PHE A 200 18.57 0.68 16.68
CA PHE A 200 17.11 0.81 16.65
C PHE A 200 16.41 -0.55 16.57
N LEU A 201 16.86 -1.44 15.70
CA LEU A 201 16.29 -2.79 15.58
C LEU A 201 16.48 -3.58 16.88
N GLN A 202 17.68 -3.53 17.47
CA GLN A 202 17.98 -4.18 18.74
C GLN A 202 17.11 -3.65 19.89
N PHE A 203 16.95 -2.32 19.97
CA PHE A 203 16.11 -1.67 20.99
C PHE A 203 14.64 -2.08 20.89
N ASN A 204 14.16 -2.38 19.68
CA ASN A 204 12.80 -2.87 19.43
C ASN A 204 12.69 -4.40 19.50
N GLU A 205 13.64 -5.08 20.15
CA GLU A 205 13.67 -6.53 20.35
C GLU A 205 13.58 -7.33 19.04
N ARG A 206 14.12 -6.77 17.94
CA ARG A 206 14.14 -7.42 16.63
C ARG A 206 15.44 -8.18 16.42
N GLU A 207 15.33 -9.35 15.79
CA GLU A 207 16.50 -10.04 15.28
C GLU A 207 17.16 -9.24 14.15
N ILE A 208 18.49 -9.15 14.22
CA ILE A 208 19.29 -8.44 13.22
C ILE A 208 19.98 -9.47 12.34
N LEU A 209 19.79 -9.34 11.02
CA LEU A 209 20.49 -10.15 10.03
C LEU A 209 22.01 -10.08 10.24
N GLN A 210 22.62 -11.23 10.56
CA GLN A 210 24.06 -11.41 10.58
C GLN A 210 24.51 -11.94 9.22
N GLY A 211 25.27 -11.13 8.47
CA GLY A 211 25.78 -11.49 7.14
C GLY A 211 24.89 -11.03 5.98
N SER A 212 24.80 -11.85 4.91
CA SER A 212 24.21 -11.47 3.61
C SER A 212 23.05 -12.37 3.14
N GLY A 213 22.60 -13.31 3.96
CA GLY A 213 21.65 -14.36 3.56
C GLY A 213 22.29 -15.46 2.70
N LYS A 214 21.50 -16.47 2.34
CA LYS A 214 21.94 -17.65 1.58
C LYS A 214 21.62 -17.55 0.09
N VAL A 215 20.65 -16.73 -0.30
CA VAL A 215 20.14 -16.66 -1.67
C VAL A 215 20.54 -15.34 -2.34
N LYS A 216 21.04 -15.43 -3.59
CA LYS A 216 21.32 -14.24 -4.41
C LYS A 216 20.02 -13.71 -5.02
N ILE A 217 19.82 -12.40 -4.98
CA ILE A 217 18.63 -11.74 -5.54
C ILE A 217 18.39 -12.04 -7.02
N ALA A 218 19.45 -12.20 -7.82
CA ALA A 218 19.32 -12.54 -9.24
C ALA A 218 18.69 -13.93 -9.45
N VAL A 219 19.07 -14.90 -8.60
CA VAL A 219 18.52 -16.27 -8.63
C VAL A 219 17.06 -16.25 -8.20
N ALA A 220 16.75 -15.53 -7.13
CA ALA A 220 15.37 -15.39 -6.65
C ALA A 220 14.45 -14.73 -7.69
N LYS A 221 14.91 -13.67 -8.36
CA LYS A 221 14.14 -13.02 -9.44
C LYS A 221 13.93 -13.93 -10.64
N GLN A 222 14.98 -14.63 -11.08
CA GLN A 222 14.86 -15.57 -12.20
C GLN A 222 13.87 -16.69 -11.88
N LEU A 223 13.91 -17.25 -10.67
CA LEU A 223 12.94 -18.24 -10.21
C LEU A 223 11.51 -17.67 -10.24
N ALA A 224 11.31 -16.46 -9.71
CA ALA A 224 9.99 -15.83 -9.69
C ALA A 224 9.43 -15.56 -11.09
N GLU A 225 10.29 -15.14 -12.02
CA GLU A 225 9.90 -14.94 -13.43
C GLU A 225 9.52 -16.26 -14.12
N GLN A 226 10.24 -17.34 -13.84
CA GLN A 226 9.90 -18.68 -14.38
C GLN A 226 8.57 -19.20 -13.84
N GLU A 227 8.33 -19.04 -12.54
CA GLU A 227 7.04 -19.39 -11.94
C GLU A 227 5.89 -18.51 -12.50
N TYR A 228 6.18 -17.25 -12.83
CA TYR A 228 5.19 -16.35 -13.44
C TYR A 228 4.78 -16.81 -14.83
N GLU A 229 5.74 -17.28 -15.63
CA GLU A 229 5.45 -17.82 -16.96
C GLU A 229 4.52 -19.03 -16.88
N LYS A 230 4.77 -19.95 -15.94
CA LYS A 230 3.87 -21.10 -15.68
C LYS A 230 2.48 -20.65 -15.24
N PHE A 231 2.40 -19.75 -14.27
CA PHE A 231 1.14 -19.20 -13.75
C PHE A 231 0.34 -18.49 -14.85
N SER A 232 1.00 -17.68 -15.67
CA SER A 232 0.35 -16.97 -16.77
C SER A 232 -0.20 -17.92 -17.82
N GLN A 233 0.50 -19.02 -18.13
CA GLN A 233 0.01 -20.04 -19.05
C GLN A 233 -1.21 -20.78 -18.49
N GLN A 234 -1.17 -21.17 -17.21
CA GLN A 234 -2.30 -21.80 -16.53
C GLN A 234 -3.53 -20.89 -16.53
N ARG A 235 -3.35 -19.61 -16.18
CA ARG A 235 -4.43 -18.62 -16.19
C ARG A 235 -5.06 -18.44 -17.57
N LEU A 236 -4.25 -18.38 -18.63
CA LEU A 236 -4.75 -18.26 -20.00
C LEU A 236 -5.57 -19.50 -20.41
N ALA A 237 -5.13 -20.70 -20.02
CA ALA A 237 -5.86 -21.92 -20.26
C ALA A 237 -7.20 -21.94 -19.51
N ASP A 238 -7.21 -21.54 -18.23
CA ASP A 238 -8.43 -21.46 -17.41
C ASP A 238 -9.42 -20.41 -17.93
N GLU A 239 -8.92 -19.25 -18.39
CA GLU A 239 -9.73 -18.21 -19.02
C GLU A 239 -10.34 -18.69 -20.34
N ALA A 240 -9.59 -19.43 -21.16
CA ALA A 240 -10.11 -20.03 -22.39
C ALA A 240 -11.21 -21.07 -22.09
N ILE A 241 -11.00 -21.95 -21.12
CA ILE A 241 -12.00 -22.95 -20.70
C ILE A 241 -13.28 -22.28 -20.18
N LYS A 242 -13.15 -21.20 -19.39
CA LYS A 242 -14.31 -20.44 -18.91
C LYS A 242 -15.07 -19.76 -20.05
N ALA A 243 -14.37 -19.11 -20.98
CA ALA A 243 -14.99 -18.48 -22.14
C ALA A 243 -15.75 -19.51 -22.97
N ASP A 244 -15.13 -20.67 -23.27
CA ASP A 244 -15.79 -21.76 -24.00
C ASP A 244 -17.05 -22.27 -23.26
N SER A 245 -16.98 -22.42 -21.93
CA SER A 245 -18.14 -22.83 -21.12
C SER A 245 -19.26 -21.80 -21.09
N GLU A 246 -18.92 -20.50 -21.07
CA GLU A 246 -19.90 -19.41 -21.10
C GLU A 246 -20.58 -19.34 -22.47
N ASP A 247 -19.82 -19.49 -23.55
CA ASP A 247 -20.32 -19.52 -24.92
C ASP A 247 -21.26 -20.72 -25.14
N LEU A 248 -20.87 -21.91 -24.66
CA LEU A 248 -21.75 -23.09 -24.65
C LEU A 248 -23.04 -22.86 -23.85
N GLY A 249 -22.94 -22.19 -22.69
CA GLY A 249 -24.08 -21.79 -21.86
C GLY A 249 -25.03 -20.80 -22.54
N GLN A 250 -24.50 -19.92 -23.39
CA GLN A 250 -25.32 -19.00 -24.20
C GLN A 250 -25.98 -19.72 -25.37
N LEU A 251 -25.25 -20.59 -26.07
CA LEU A 251 -25.78 -21.37 -27.21
C LEU A 251 -26.91 -22.31 -26.78
N THR A 252 -26.77 -22.97 -25.63
CA THR A 252 -27.81 -23.81 -25.03
C THR A 252 -29.07 -23.04 -24.70
N LYS A 253 -28.95 -21.87 -24.04
CA LYS A 253 -30.10 -20.98 -23.80
C LYS A 253 -30.79 -20.53 -25.08
N LEU A 254 -30.01 -20.18 -26.11
CA LEU A 254 -30.54 -19.77 -27.41
C LEU A 254 -31.30 -20.93 -28.09
N SER A 255 -30.76 -22.15 -28.00
CA SER A 255 -31.41 -23.36 -28.51
C SER A 255 -32.73 -23.64 -27.79
N ASP A 256 -32.76 -23.53 -26.47
CA ASP A 256 -33.98 -23.73 -25.66
C ASP A 256 -35.06 -22.68 -25.98
N GLU A 257 -34.67 -21.43 -26.24
CA GLU A 257 -35.59 -20.37 -26.68
C GLU A 257 -36.16 -20.63 -28.09
N ILE A 258 -35.33 -21.11 -29.03
CA ILE A 258 -35.77 -21.48 -30.37
C ILE A 258 -36.73 -22.68 -30.32
N GLU A 259 -36.48 -23.68 -29.47
CA GLU A 259 -37.38 -24.81 -29.29
C GLU A 259 -38.70 -24.42 -28.64
N LYS A 260 -38.70 -23.50 -27.66
CA LYS A 260 -39.93 -22.95 -27.07
C LYS A 260 -40.77 -22.20 -28.11
N ASN A 261 -40.13 -21.39 -28.96
CA ASN A 261 -40.82 -20.62 -29.99
C ASN A 261 -41.37 -21.50 -31.14
N LYS A 262 -40.83 -22.71 -31.35
CA LYS A 262 -41.38 -23.68 -32.31
C LYS A 262 -42.60 -24.47 -31.79
N LYS A 263 -42.85 -24.44 -30.48
CA LYS A 263 -43.98 -25.15 -29.83
C LYS A 263 -45.20 -24.24 -29.59
N GLN A 264 -45.10 -22.95 -29.91
CA GLN A 264 -46.23 -22.01 -30.03
C GLN A 264 -46.68 -21.90 -31.48
#